data_AF-A0A8X6R032-F1
#
_entry.id   AF-A0A8X6R032-F1
#
_cell.length_a   1.000
_cell.length_b   1.000
_cell.length_c   1.000
_cell.angle_alpha   90.00
_cell.angle_beta   90.00
_cell.angle_gamma   90.00
#
_symmetry.space_group_name_H-M   'P 1'
#
loop_
_entity.id
_entity.type
_entity.pdbx_description
1 polymer ?
#
loop_
_entity_poly.entity_id
_entity_poly.type
_entity_poly.pdbx_seq_one_letter_code
_entity_poly.pdbx_strand_id
1 'polypeptide(L)'
;STKIKSEARELVESFPITNENYPLAIESLTERYGRKELLIDFYVRELLKLVLNNATKKKQDSLSSLYNKLSTQLRALSSLGVTTDQCGVILYPLVESSLPTHILRSFERQRKNIDSEQSISTLDAIVSFLKSEVQSEEKIKLSRSEILPYERECKHLAESQSTLPSAAELFIQESRDTCAFCFKVHANRFCKRAFFIPLEEKIAIIKKERIVPCLLG
;
A
#
# COMPACT_ATOMS: atom_id res chain seq x y z
N SER A 1 18.34 18.85 -16.44
CA SER A 1 17.31 19.09 -17.47
C SER A 1 16.38 20.20 -16.97
N THR A 2 16.61 21.44 -17.38
CA THR A 2 15.75 22.58 -17.01
C THR A 2 14.46 22.53 -17.82
N LYS A 3 13.32 22.72 -17.16
CA LYS A 3 11.99 22.75 -17.78
C LYS A 3 11.97 23.74 -18.95
N ILE A 4 11.38 23.37 -20.09
CA ILE A 4 11.19 24.25 -21.25
C ILE A 4 10.41 25.48 -20.77
N LYS A 5 10.99 26.70 -20.93
CA LYS A 5 10.51 28.00 -20.40
C LYS A 5 10.50 28.10 -18.86
N SER A 6 11.67 28.06 -18.24
CA SER A 6 11.80 28.41 -16.81
C SER A 6 12.60 29.70 -16.66
N GLU A 7 12.27 30.51 -15.64
CA GLU A 7 13.00 31.76 -15.35
C GLU A 7 14.49 31.52 -15.14
N ALA A 8 14.88 30.39 -14.56
CA ALA A 8 16.28 30.00 -14.41
C ALA A 8 16.98 29.78 -15.75
N ARG A 9 16.27 29.27 -16.76
CA ARG A 9 16.80 29.09 -18.11
C ARG A 9 16.95 30.43 -18.83
N GLU A 10 15.95 31.30 -18.74
CA GLU A 10 16.02 32.66 -19.30
C GLU A 10 17.17 33.47 -18.69
N LEU A 11 17.40 33.30 -17.38
CA LEU A 11 18.54 33.90 -16.69
C LEU A 11 19.89 33.38 -17.19
N VAL A 12 20.01 32.09 -17.52
CA VAL A 12 21.26 31.55 -18.10
C VAL A 12 21.44 32.00 -19.55
N GLU A 13 20.36 32.04 -20.33
CA GLU A 13 20.38 32.45 -21.74
C GLU A 13 20.67 33.96 -21.92
N SER A 14 20.52 34.79 -20.88
CA SER A 14 20.87 36.21 -20.93
C SER A 14 22.38 36.47 -20.92
N PHE A 15 23.20 35.49 -20.52
CA PHE A 15 24.65 35.59 -20.55
C PHE A 15 25.20 35.16 -21.92
N PRO A 16 26.12 35.94 -22.52
CA PRO A 16 26.90 35.49 -23.67
C PRO A 16 27.62 34.17 -23.39
N ILE A 17 27.74 33.32 -24.42
CA ILE A 17 28.39 32.01 -24.33
C ILE A 17 29.91 32.20 -24.39
N THR A 18 30.50 32.65 -23.30
CA THR A 18 31.95 32.88 -23.12
C THR A 18 32.42 32.26 -21.81
N ASN A 19 33.70 31.86 -21.76
CA ASN A 19 34.27 31.19 -20.59
C ASN A 19 34.19 32.08 -19.32
N GLU A 20 34.39 33.38 -19.49
CA GLU A 20 34.36 34.39 -18.43
C GLU A 20 32.96 34.57 -17.82
N ASN A 21 31.91 34.26 -18.56
CA ASN A 21 30.52 34.48 -18.14
C ASN A 21 29.89 33.28 -17.43
N TYR A 22 30.47 32.09 -17.52
CA TYR A 22 29.99 30.93 -16.77
C TYR A 22 29.96 31.15 -15.25
N PRO A 23 31.01 31.65 -14.58
CA PRO A 23 30.96 31.91 -13.15
C PRO A 23 29.91 32.95 -12.77
N LEU A 24 29.71 34.01 -13.58
CA LEU A 24 28.69 35.04 -13.34
C LEU A 24 27.26 34.50 -13.47
N ALA A 25 27.03 33.61 -14.44
CA ALA A 25 25.75 32.92 -14.61
C ALA A 25 25.46 31.99 -13.42
N ILE A 26 26.48 31.25 -12.93
CA ILE A 26 26.37 30.44 -11.73
C ILE A 26 26.06 31.32 -10.53
N GLU A 27 26.82 32.39 -10.32
CA GLU A 27 26.64 33.34 -9.22
C GLU A 27 25.21 33.88 -9.18
N SER A 28 24.71 34.39 -10.31
CA SER A 28 23.34 34.90 -10.44
C SER A 28 22.27 33.83 -10.15
N LEU A 29 22.50 32.58 -10.56
CA LEU A 29 21.63 31.47 -10.19
C LEU A 29 21.65 31.19 -8.68
N THR A 30 22.83 31.20 -8.06
CA THR A 30 22.97 31.00 -6.61
C THR A 30 22.35 32.15 -5.80
N GLU A 31 22.49 33.39 -6.22
CA GLU A 31 21.90 34.53 -5.52
C GLU A 31 20.36 34.47 -5.54
N ARG A 32 19.80 34.09 -6.69
CA ARG A 32 18.35 34.02 -6.88
C ARG A 32 17.72 32.75 -6.29
N TYR A 33 18.36 31.59 -6.44
CA TYR A 33 17.77 30.29 -6.10
C TYR A 33 18.53 29.51 -5.03
N GLY A 34 19.79 29.85 -4.75
CA GLY A 34 20.67 29.15 -3.80
C GLY A 34 20.53 29.61 -2.35
N ARG A 35 19.43 30.27 -1.98
CA ARG A 35 19.17 30.78 -0.63
C ARG A 35 18.90 29.62 0.34
N LYS A 36 19.98 29.08 0.91
CA LYS A 36 19.97 27.88 1.75
C LYS A 36 18.95 27.94 2.89
N GLU A 37 18.87 29.06 3.60
CA GLU A 37 17.92 29.22 4.72
C GLU A 37 16.46 29.07 4.29
N LEU A 38 16.08 29.66 3.16
CA LEU A 38 14.72 29.54 2.61
C LEU A 38 14.44 28.11 2.15
N LEU A 39 15.43 27.42 1.57
CA LEU A 39 15.29 26.03 1.17
C LEU A 39 15.14 25.10 2.38
N ILE A 40 15.91 25.33 3.45
CA ILE A 40 15.77 24.59 4.72
C ILE A 40 14.36 24.80 5.28
N ASP A 41 13.88 26.04 5.39
CA ASP A 41 12.53 26.33 5.89
C ASP A 41 11.45 25.66 5.02
N PHE A 42 11.59 25.72 3.69
CA PHE A 42 10.69 25.04 2.77
C PHE A 42 10.62 23.53 3.03
N TYR A 43 11.77 22.84 3.11
CA TYR A 43 11.80 21.38 3.31
C TYR A 43 11.34 20.96 4.70
N VAL A 44 11.61 21.75 5.74
CA VAL A 44 11.06 21.53 7.09
C VAL A 44 9.54 21.69 7.09
N ARG A 45 9.01 22.71 6.40
CA ARG A 45 7.55 22.88 6.24
C ARG A 45 6.90 21.74 5.47
N GLU A 46 7.57 21.20 4.45
CA GLU A 46 7.08 20.01 3.75
C GLU A 46 7.01 18.79 4.68
N LEU A 47 8.00 18.58 5.56
CA LEU A 47 7.94 17.54 6.60
C LEU A 47 6.75 17.77 7.55
N LEU A 48 6.56 19.01 8.02
CA LEU A 48 5.43 19.37 8.89
C LEU A 48 4.08 19.12 8.21
N LYS A 49 3.95 19.37 6.91
CA LYS A 49 2.73 19.04 6.15
C LYS A 49 2.44 17.53 6.19
N LEU A 50 3.47 16.68 6.12
CA LEU A 50 3.28 15.23 6.25
C LEU A 50 2.74 14.85 7.63
N VAL A 51 3.25 15.47 8.70
CA VAL A 51 2.74 15.30 10.06
C VAL A 51 1.27 15.71 10.17
N LEU A 52 0.91 16.88 9.63
CA LEU A 52 -0.48 17.36 9.65
C LEU A 52 -1.42 16.47 8.82
N ASN A 53 -0.95 15.94 7.68
CA ASN A 53 -1.73 15.02 6.87
C ASN A 53 -2.02 13.71 7.62
N ASN A 54 -1.03 13.20 8.37
CA ASN A 54 -1.22 12.06 9.25
C ASN A 54 -2.27 12.35 10.34
N ALA A 55 -2.10 13.45 11.07
CA ALA A 55 -2.98 13.81 12.18
C ALA A 55 -4.43 14.07 11.76
N THR A 56 -4.64 14.71 10.61
CA THR A 56 -5.97 15.11 10.13
C THR A 56 -6.72 14.01 9.37
N LYS A 57 -6.07 12.86 9.07
CA LYS A 57 -6.62 11.70 8.36
C LYS A 57 -7.35 12.02 7.03
N LYS A 58 -7.12 13.21 6.44
CA LYS A 58 -7.83 13.67 5.24
C LYS A 58 -7.54 12.81 4.02
N LYS A 59 -6.35 12.19 3.96
CA LYS A 59 -5.92 11.25 2.93
C LYS A 59 -4.74 10.43 3.46
N GLN A 60 -4.88 9.11 3.54
CA GLN A 60 -3.72 8.24 3.76
C GLN A 60 -3.00 8.03 2.43
N ASP A 61 -1.80 8.58 2.32
CA ASP A 61 -0.87 8.19 1.28
C ASP A 61 -0.46 6.72 1.49
N SER A 62 -0.15 6.02 0.39
CA SER A 62 0.49 4.71 0.51
C SER A 62 1.83 4.83 1.25
N LEU A 63 2.25 3.78 1.94
CA LEU A 63 3.53 3.76 2.66
C LEU A 63 4.70 4.14 1.75
N SER A 64 4.71 3.62 0.51
CA SER A 64 5.72 3.96 -0.51
C SER A 64 5.75 5.45 -0.84
N SER A 65 4.58 6.08 -1.03
CA SER A 65 4.49 7.53 -1.28
C SER A 65 5.01 8.34 -0.09
N LEU A 66 4.62 7.96 1.13
CA LEU A 66 5.07 8.61 2.36
C LEU A 66 6.61 8.49 2.49
N TYR A 67 7.15 7.29 2.34
CA TYR A 67 8.60 7.03 2.40
C TYR A 67 9.36 7.85 1.34
N ASN A 68 8.86 7.90 0.11
CA ASN A 68 9.50 8.68 -0.96
C ASN A 68 9.51 10.18 -0.65
N LYS A 69 8.40 10.72 -0.13
CA LYS A 69 8.32 12.12 0.29
C LYS A 69 9.30 12.40 1.43
N LEU A 70 9.28 11.60 2.51
CA LEU A 70 10.22 11.74 3.63
C LEU A 70 11.68 11.68 3.17
N SER A 71 12.03 10.65 2.38
CA SER A 71 13.39 10.46 1.87
C SER A 71 13.84 11.62 1.00
N THR A 72 12.93 12.21 0.22
CA THR A 72 13.22 13.39 -0.60
C THR A 72 13.54 14.60 0.27
N GLN A 73 12.72 14.89 1.28
CA GLN A 73 12.95 16.03 2.17
C GLN A 73 14.24 15.86 2.99
N LEU A 74 14.46 14.67 3.56
CA LEU A 74 15.66 14.37 4.34
C LEU A 74 16.94 14.46 3.49
N ARG A 75 16.91 13.95 2.26
CA ARG A 75 18.05 14.07 1.33
C ARG A 75 18.32 15.53 0.96
N ALA A 76 17.27 16.31 0.71
CA ALA A 76 17.42 17.72 0.38
C ALA A 76 18.01 18.52 1.55
N LEU A 77 17.53 18.29 2.77
CA LEU A 77 18.10 18.86 4.00
C LEU A 77 19.57 18.47 4.19
N SER A 78 19.91 17.20 4.00
CA SER A 78 21.31 16.73 4.05
C SER A 78 22.19 17.42 3.02
N SER A 79 21.71 17.63 1.78
CA SER A 79 22.45 18.35 0.74
C SER A 79 22.69 19.84 1.05
N LEU A 80 21.87 20.42 1.93
CA LEU A 80 22.01 21.80 2.40
C LEU A 80 22.91 21.92 3.64
N GLY A 81 23.43 20.80 4.16
CA GLY A 81 24.30 20.75 5.33
C GLY A 81 23.58 20.43 6.64
N VAL A 82 22.27 20.15 6.62
CA VAL A 82 21.51 19.71 7.79
C VAL A 82 21.73 18.21 7.95
N THR A 83 22.79 17.82 8.66
CA THR A 83 23.13 16.41 8.88
C THR A 83 22.35 15.80 10.04
N THR A 84 22.27 14.47 10.06
CA THR A 84 21.73 13.68 11.18
C THR A 84 22.43 13.98 12.50
N ASP A 85 23.72 14.33 12.48
CA ASP A 85 24.47 14.68 13.69
C ASP A 85 24.04 16.01 14.30
N GLN A 86 23.67 16.98 13.46
CA GLN A 86 23.29 18.33 13.90
C GLN A 86 21.81 18.44 14.26
N CYS A 87 20.94 17.71 13.54
CA CYS A 87 19.50 17.89 13.64
C CYS A 87 18.73 16.58 13.83
N GLY A 88 19.39 15.43 14.00
CA GLY A 88 18.73 14.14 14.19
C GLY A 88 17.73 14.13 15.35
N VAL A 89 18.04 14.84 16.45
CA VAL A 89 17.17 14.96 17.64
C VAL A 89 15.85 15.67 17.31
N ILE A 90 15.84 16.61 16.36
CA ILE A 90 14.64 17.37 15.97
C ILE A 90 13.92 16.69 14.81
N LEU A 91 14.67 16.15 13.86
CA LEU A 91 14.13 15.49 12.67
C LEU A 91 13.49 14.13 13.02
N TYR A 92 14.01 13.41 14.02
CA TYR A 92 13.44 12.12 14.41
C TYR A 92 11.97 12.25 14.88
N PRO A 93 11.61 13.11 15.85
CA PRO A 93 10.21 13.28 16.26
C PRO A 93 9.28 13.73 15.12
N LEU A 94 9.79 14.50 14.16
CA LEU A 94 9.03 14.91 12.96
C LEU A 94 8.72 13.72 12.06
N VAL A 95 9.73 12.88 11.79
CA VAL A 95 9.57 11.65 11.02
C VAL A 95 8.61 10.71 11.74
N GLU A 96 8.81 10.49 13.03
CA GLU A 96 7.94 9.65 13.87
C GLU A 96 6.48 10.12 13.82
N SER A 97 6.24 11.43 14.01
CA SER A 97 4.89 12.00 13.99
C SER A 97 4.20 11.97 12.62
N SER A 98 4.97 11.82 11.55
CA SER A 98 4.42 11.70 10.19
C SER A 98 3.89 10.30 9.88
N LEU A 99 4.27 9.29 10.66
CA LEU A 99 4.01 7.89 10.36
C LEU A 99 2.67 7.37 10.94
N PRO A 100 1.94 6.51 10.20
CA PRO A 100 0.73 5.90 10.73
C PRO A 100 1.03 5.02 11.95
N THR A 101 0.09 4.96 12.91
CA THR A 101 0.27 4.21 14.17
C THR A 101 0.63 2.74 13.98
N HIS A 102 0.12 2.08 12.94
CA HIS A 102 0.42 0.67 12.68
C HIS A 102 1.89 0.48 12.24
N ILE A 103 2.45 1.42 11.49
CA ILE A 103 3.86 1.41 11.06
C ILE A 103 4.78 1.66 12.25
N LEU A 104 4.45 2.64 13.10
CA LEU A 104 5.19 2.91 14.34
C LEU A 104 5.20 1.68 15.26
N ARG A 105 4.07 0.98 15.38
CA ARG A 105 3.99 -0.25 16.17
C ARG A 105 4.90 -1.35 15.61
N SER A 106 4.98 -1.49 14.29
CA SER A 106 5.90 -2.44 13.65
C SER A 106 7.36 -2.05 13.90
N PHE A 107 7.70 -0.77 13.79
CA PHE A 107 9.04 -0.25 14.08
C PHE A 107 9.46 -0.56 15.52
N GLU A 108 8.62 -0.24 16.50
CA GLU A 108 8.91 -0.49 17.93
C GLU A 108 9.07 -1.98 18.26
N ARG A 109 8.36 -2.87 17.54
CA ARG A 109 8.56 -4.33 17.69
C ARG A 109 9.91 -4.77 17.16
N GLN A 110 10.34 -4.25 16.01
CA GLN A 110 11.62 -4.58 15.42
C GLN A 110 12.79 -3.98 16.21
N ARG A 111 12.63 -2.73 16.68
CA ARG A 111 13.64 -2.00 17.47
C ARG A 111 14.04 -2.76 18.73
N LYS A 112 13.08 -3.34 19.46
CA LYS A 112 13.35 -4.18 20.64
C LYS A 112 14.23 -5.40 20.37
N ASN A 113 14.30 -5.85 19.12
CA ASN A 113 15.18 -6.96 18.72
C ASN A 113 16.59 -6.47 18.30
N ILE A 114 16.81 -5.16 18.12
CA ILE A 114 18.05 -4.56 17.61
C ILE A 114 18.93 -3.98 18.74
N ASP A 115 18.44 -3.94 19.99
CA ASP A 115 19.10 -3.34 21.17
C ASP A 115 20.49 -3.92 21.55
N SER A 116 21.10 -4.78 20.73
CA SER A 116 22.37 -5.39 21.04
C SER A 116 23.62 -4.62 20.58
N GLU A 117 23.75 -4.00 19.40
CA GLU A 117 25.13 -3.71 18.95
C GLU A 117 25.44 -2.54 17.98
N GLN A 118 24.54 -1.60 17.64
CA GLN A 118 24.88 -0.60 16.60
C GLN A 118 24.56 0.86 16.93
N SER A 119 25.60 1.69 16.84
CA SER A 119 25.59 3.16 16.85
C SER A 119 25.02 3.74 15.55
N ILE A 120 23.84 3.26 15.14
CA ILE A 120 23.09 3.87 14.03
C ILE A 120 22.29 5.03 14.62
N SER A 121 22.33 6.20 13.96
CA SER A 121 21.50 7.32 14.40
C SER A 121 20.02 6.89 14.41
N THR A 122 19.25 7.26 15.43
CA THR A 122 17.85 6.80 15.58
C THR A 122 17.00 7.18 14.35
N LEU A 123 17.37 8.26 13.66
CA LEU A 123 16.76 8.68 12.40
C LEU A 123 17.07 7.70 11.26
N ASP A 124 18.32 7.28 11.09
CA ASP A 124 18.69 6.33 10.05
C ASP A 124 18.06 4.95 10.29
N ALA A 125 17.90 4.55 11.55
CA ALA A 125 17.20 3.34 11.93
C ALA A 125 15.73 3.35 11.47
N ILE A 126 15.00 4.45 11.70
CA ILE A 126 13.59 4.53 11.26
C ILE A 126 13.47 4.66 9.74
N VAL A 127 14.37 5.38 9.06
CA VAL A 127 14.37 5.49 7.59
C VAL A 127 14.68 4.14 6.92
N SER A 128 15.67 3.41 7.43
CA SER A 128 16.01 2.07 6.92
C SER A 128 14.89 1.06 7.16
N PHE A 129 14.23 1.14 8.32
CA PHE A 129 13.02 0.37 8.59
C PHE A 129 11.93 0.64 7.55
N LEU A 130 11.58 1.90 7.31
CA LEU A 130 10.53 2.26 6.34
C LEU A 130 10.84 1.74 4.94
N LYS A 131 12.10 1.81 4.51
CA LYS A 131 12.55 1.24 3.24
C LYS A 131 12.26 -0.27 3.19
N SER A 132 12.58 -1.00 4.26
CA SER A 132 12.35 -2.45 4.33
C SER A 132 10.86 -2.81 4.35
N GLU A 133 10.03 -1.99 5.01
CA GLU A 133 8.58 -2.19 5.08
C GLU A 133 7.93 -1.95 3.71
N VAL A 134 8.34 -0.89 2.99
CA VAL A 134 7.88 -0.63 1.61
C VAL A 134 8.25 -1.79 0.68
N GLN A 135 9.49 -2.28 0.75
CA GLN A 135 9.91 -3.45 -0.03
C GLN A 135 9.12 -4.71 0.32
N SER A 136 8.73 -4.85 1.59
CA SER A 136 7.92 -5.98 2.05
C SER A 136 6.49 -5.89 1.52
N GLU A 137 5.87 -4.72 1.50
CA GLU A 137 4.58 -4.50 0.84
C GLU A 137 4.62 -4.84 -0.65
N GLU A 138 5.69 -4.45 -1.35
CA GLU A 138 5.88 -4.75 -2.77
C GLU A 138 6.03 -6.26 -3.01
N LYS A 139 6.83 -6.95 -2.19
CA LYS A 139 6.96 -8.42 -2.25
C LYS A 139 5.63 -9.12 -1.97
N ILE A 140 4.88 -8.68 -0.96
CA ILE A 140 3.56 -9.23 -0.64
C ILE A 140 2.60 -9.04 -1.82
N LYS A 141 2.60 -7.85 -2.46
CA LYS A 141 1.80 -7.61 -3.66
C LYS A 141 2.19 -8.55 -4.79
N LEU A 142 3.49 -8.74 -5.04
CA LEU A 142 4.00 -9.68 -6.05
C LEU A 142 3.56 -11.12 -5.78
N SER A 143 3.73 -11.62 -4.54
CA SER A 143 3.30 -12.96 -4.15
C SER A 143 1.79 -13.16 -4.24
N ARG A 144 1.00 -12.08 -4.15
CA ARG A 144 -0.46 -12.12 -4.28
C ARG A 144 -0.93 -11.88 -5.71
N SER A 145 -0.09 -11.34 -6.59
CA SER A 145 -0.43 -11.07 -8.00
C SER A 145 -0.23 -12.27 -8.92
N GLU A 146 0.30 -13.39 -8.43
CA GLU A 146 0.50 -14.61 -9.22
C GLU A 146 -0.22 -15.80 -8.59
N ILE A 147 -1.50 -15.93 -8.94
CA ILE A 147 -2.12 -17.05 -9.68
C ILE A 147 -3.52 -16.52 -10.03
N LEU A 148 -3.61 -15.77 -11.13
CA LEU A 148 -4.87 -15.70 -11.87
C LEU A 148 -4.85 -16.93 -12.78
N PRO A 149 -5.80 -17.88 -12.67
CA PRO A 149 -6.02 -18.83 -13.73
C PRO A 149 -6.34 -18.01 -14.97
N TYR A 150 -5.54 -18.17 -16.01
CA TYR A 150 -5.89 -17.79 -17.37
C TYR A 150 -7.37 -18.13 -17.61
N GLU A 151 -8.21 -17.09 -17.68
CA GLU A 151 -9.63 -17.22 -17.91
C GLU A 151 -9.82 -17.91 -19.26
N ARG A 152 -10.11 -19.21 -19.24
CA ARG A 152 -10.90 -19.79 -20.33
C ARG A 152 -12.26 -19.15 -20.19
N GLU A 153 -12.66 -18.40 -21.21
CA GLU A 153 -14.02 -17.88 -21.34
C GLU A 153 -15.02 -18.99 -21.03
N CYS A 154 -15.63 -18.94 -19.86
CA CYS A 154 -16.86 -19.65 -19.55
C CYS A 154 -17.78 -18.61 -18.94
N LYS A 155 -18.52 -17.96 -19.84
CA LYS A 155 -19.68 -17.13 -19.54
C LYS A 155 -20.53 -17.84 -18.48
N HIS A 156 -20.78 -17.20 -17.34
CA HIS A 156 -22.10 -17.10 -16.69
C HIS A 156 -21.97 -16.48 -15.28
N LEU A 157 -22.31 -15.19 -15.20
CA LEU A 157 -23.18 -14.54 -14.21
C LEU A 157 -22.99 -14.79 -12.68
N ALA A 158 -22.75 -13.64 -12.02
CA ALA A 158 -23.44 -13.13 -10.82
C ALA A 158 -22.76 -13.30 -9.44
N GLU A 159 -22.35 -12.12 -8.94
CA GLU A 159 -22.50 -11.59 -7.57
C GLU A 159 -21.82 -12.31 -6.39
N SER A 160 -20.70 -11.71 -6.01
CA SER A 160 -19.95 -11.88 -4.77
C SER A 160 -20.67 -11.28 -3.55
N GLN A 161 -20.85 -12.07 -2.49
CA GLN A 161 -20.74 -11.57 -1.12
C GLN A 161 -19.69 -12.38 -0.37
N SER A 162 -18.76 -11.64 0.24
CA SER A 162 -17.57 -12.08 0.94
C SER A 162 -17.90 -12.81 2.24
N THR A 163 -17.34 -14.01 2.43
CA THR A 163 -17.07 -14.55 3.76
C THR A 163 -15.63 -15.06 3.82
N LEU A 164 -14.95 -14.74 4.93
CA LEU A 164 -13.57 -15.13 5.22
C LEU A 164 -13.44 -16.66 5.21
N PRO A 165 -12.35 -17.24 4.67
CA PRO A 165 -12.20 -18.69 4.70
C PRO A 165 -11.89 -19.15 6.12
N SER A 166 -12.76 -19.99 6.67
CA SER A 166 -12.57 -20.68 7.94
C SER A 166 -11.92 -22.04 7.67
N ALA A 167 -11.06 -22.52 8.58
CA ALA A 167 -10.29 -23.76 8.44
C ALA A 167 -11.12 -25.04 8.16
N ALA A 168 -12.45 -24.96 8.26
CA ALA A 168 -13.37 -26.02 7.89
C ALA A 168 -13.54 -26.24 6.36
N GLU A 169 -13.17 -25.27 5.52
CA GLU A 169 -13.27 -25.39 4.04
C GLU A 169 -12.19 -26.27 3.39
N LEU A 170 -11.21 -26.77 4.15
CA LEU A 170 -10.21 -27.72 3.67
C LEU A 170 -10.78 -29.14 3.44
N PHE A 171 -12.06 -29.37 3.71
CA PHE A 171 -12.75 -30.62 3.46
C PHE A 171 -13.82 -30.47 2.37
N ILE A 172 -13.43 -29.99 1.18
CA ILE A 172 -14.30 -30.08 0.00
C ILE A 172 -14.03 -31.43 -0.66
N GLN A 173 -14.82 -32.43 -0.27
CA GLN A 173 -15.16 -33.49 -1.20
C GLN A 173 -16.01 -32.83 -2.30
N GLU A 174 -15.51 -32.83 -3.54
CA GLU A 174 -16.22 -32.24 -4.69
C GLU A 174 -17.54 -32.99 -4.97
N SER A 175 -18.60 -32.68 -4.22
CA SER A 175 -19.96 -32.99 -4.62
C SER A 175 -20.59 -31.71 -5.12
N ARG A 176 -20.64 -31.55 -6.45
CA ARG A 176 -21.55 -30.58 -7.07
C ARG A 176 -22.96 -30.99 -6.64
N ASP A 177 -23.60 -30.20 -5.78
CA ASP A 177 -24.92 -30.50 -5.25
C ASP A 177 -25.94 -30.57 -6.41
N THR A 178 -26.18 -31.81 -6.86
CA THR A 178 -27.18 -32.12 -7.87
C THR A 178 -28.49 -32.45 -7.15
N CYS A 179 -29.58 -32.01 -7.75
CA CYS A 179 -30.91 -32.20 -7.19
C CYS A 179 -31.25 -33.70 -7.13
N ALA A 180 -31.58 -34.22 -5.95
CA ALA A 180 -31.89 -35.64 -5.75
C ALA A 180 -33.14 -36.12 -6.50
N PHE A 181 -34.01 -35.20 -6.93
CA PHE A 181 -35.24 -35.52 -7.65
C PHE A 181 -35.11 -35.53 -9.17
N CYS A 182 -34.06 -34.90 -9.72
CA CYS A 182 -33.91 -34.79 -11.17
C CYS A 182 -32.48 -34.73 -11.69
N PHE A 183 -31.50 -34.87 -10.79
CA PHE A 183 -30.06 -34.93 -11.04
C PHE A 183 -29.48 -33.73 -11.82
N LYS A 184 -30.17 -32.59 -11.79
CA LYS A 184 -29.72 -31.31 -12.35
C LYS A 184 -29.14 -30.41 -11.26
N VAL A 185 -28.27 -29.48 -11.62
CA VAL A 185 -27.60 -28.57 -10.66
C VAL A 185 -28.58 -27.48 -10.21
N HIS A 186 -29.25 -27.70 -9.08
CA HIS A 186 -30.04 -26.72 -8.34
C HIS A 186 -30.41 -27.28 -6.96
N ALA A 187 -30.74 -26.40 -6.01
CA ALA A 187 -31.23 -26.82 -4.71
C ALA A 187 -32.59 -27.54 -4.81
N ASN A 188 -32.75 -28.66 -4.11
CA ASN A 188 -33.95 -29.52 -4.14
C ASN A 188 -35.27 -28.76 -3.96
N ARG A 189 -35.30 -27.71 -3.12
CA ARG A 189 -36.47 -26.85 -2.88
C ARG A 189 -37.03 -26.15 -4.12
N PHE A 190 -36.19 -25.92 -5.13
CA PHE A 190 -36.59 -25.25 -6.38
C PHE A 190 -36.84 -26.23 -7.53
N CYS A 191 -36.89 -27.54 -7.25
CA CYS A 191 -37.09 -28.55 -8.27
C CYS A 191 -38.56 -28.64 -8.70
N LYS A 192 -38.86 -28.20 -9.93
CA LYS A 192 -40.20 -28.33 -10.52
C LYS A 192 -40.67 -29.78 -10.64
N ARG A 193 -39.75 -30.74 -10.76
CA ARG A 193 -40.08 -32.17 -10.84
C ARG A 193 -40.51 -32.73 -9.48
N ALA A 194 -39.98 -32.19 -8.38
CA ALA A 194 -40.40 -32.57 -7.03
C ALA A 194 -41.87 -32.21 -6.76
N PHE A 195 -42.47 -31.29 -7.50
CA PHE A 195 -43.89 -30.96 -7.37
C PHE A 195 -44.81 -32.09 -7.88
N PHE A 196 -44.38 -32.85 -8.90
CA PHE A 196 -45.19 -33.87 -9.58
C PHE A 196 -45.02 -35.30 -9.04
N ILE A 197 -44.13 -35.51 -8.06
CA ILE A 197 -43.93 -36.81 -7.42
C ILE A 197 -44.94 -36.95 -6.25
N PRO A 198 -45.54 -38.12 -5.99
CA PRO A 198 -46.38 -38.35 -4.81
C PRO A 198 -45.57 -38.33 -3.50
N LEU A 199 -46.22 -37.99 -2.39
CA LEU A 199 -45.56 -37.68 -1.11
C LEU A 199 -44.79 -38.87 -0.53
N GLU A 200 -45.34 -40.07 -0.66
CA GLU A 200 -44.76 -41.33 -0.20
C GLU A 200 -43.43 -41.61 -0.90
N GLU A 201 -43.36 -41.31 -2.19
CA GLU A 201 -42.17 -41.54 -3.02
C GLU A 201 -41.11 -40.45 -2.79
N LYS A 202 -41.50 -39.20 -2.49
CA LYS A 202 -40.56 -38.15 -2.06
C LYS A 202 -39.87 -38.52 -0.75
N ILE A 203 -40.60 -39.03 0.23
CA ILE A 203 -40.07 -39.41 1.54
C ILE A 203 -39.07 -40.58 1.40
N ALA A 204 -39.34 -41.53 0.49
CA ALA A 204 -38.42 -42.63 0.20
C ALA A 204 -37.09 -42.12 -0.41
N ILE A 205 -37.14 -41.18 -1.36
CA ILE A 205 -35.95 -40.59 -1.99
C ILE A 205 -35.11 -39.80 -0.99
N ILE A 206 -35.76 -38.98 -0.14
CA ILE A 206 -35.08 -38.19 0.90
C ILE A 206 -34.37 -39.09 1.93
N LYS A 207 -35.00 -40.21 2.31
CA LYS A 207 -34.40 -41.20 3.23
C LYS A 207 -33.22 -41.93 2.60
N LYS A 208 -33.29 -42.24 1.30
CA LYS A 208 -32.23 -42.94 0.56
C LYS A 208 -30.98 -42.08 0.39
N GLU A 209 -31.16 -40.80 0.08
CA GLU A 209 -30.07 -39.84 -0.18
C GLU A 209 -29.62 -39.07 1.08
N ARG A 210 -30.11 -39.44 2.29
CA ARG A 210 -29.77 -38.84 3.59
C ARG A 210 -29.88 -37.30 3.63
N ILE A 211 -30.91 -36.73 3.02
CA ILE A 211 -31.15 -35.28 3.04
C ILE A 211 -31.93 -34.92 4.31
N VAL A 212 -31.42 -33.95 5.09
CA VAL A 212 -32.05 -33.53 6.35
C VAL A 212 -33.40 -32.84 6.06
N PRO A 213 -34.52 -33.20 6.72
CA PRO A 213 -35.87 -32.73 6.35
C PRO A 213 -36.16 -31.23 6.52
N CYS A 214 -35.20 -30.44 7.00
CA CYS A 214 -35.41 -29.09 7.53
C CYS A 214 -35.61 -27.99 6.46
N LEU A 215 -35.95 -28.32 5.22
CA LEU A 215 -36.20 -27.36 4.12
C LEU A 215 -37.49 -27.66 3.33
N LEU A 216 -38.51 -28.21 4.01
CA LEU A 216 -39.87 -28.39 3.50
C LEU A 216 -40.85 -27.50 4.29
N GLY A 217 -40.61 -26.19 4.25
CA GLY A 217 -41.56 -25.13 4.57
C GLY A 217 -41.90 -24.37 3.29
#